data_AF-A0A1F2QJ63-F1
#
_entry.id   AF-A0A1F2QJ63-F1
#
_cell.length_a   1.000
_cell.length_b   1.000
_cell.length_c   1.000
_cell.angle_alpha   90.00
_cell.angle_beta   90.00
_cell.angle_gamma   90.00
#
_symmetry.space_group_name_H-M   'P 1'
#
loop_
_entity.id
_entity.type
_entity.pdbx_description
1 polymer ?
#
loop_
_entity_poly.entity_id
_entity_poly.type
_entity_poly.pdbx_seq_one_letter_code
_entity_poly.pdbx_strand_id
1 'polypeptide(L)'
;SRFAYLKGDLVFLQFALVQFALQKLASKGFRPVVVPVLVRDEAMYGTGFFPTDMQQVYRVEADGLNLVGTSEVSLAALHMDEILDESELPVRYVGYSTCFRREAGAAGKDTRGIFRVHQFDKVEMFSFCAPDKSASEHDFMRAIEEEILQDLDLPYRAVNVAAGDLGASAAKKYDLEVWLPTQEQYREVTSCSNCTDYQARRLKVRARGGTGGPYLVHTLNGTVVAVGRTIIAIMENYQTADGFIEAPAVLRPFLPAGKEILGRPA
;
A
#
# COMPACT_ATOMS: atom_id res chain seq x y z
N SER A 1 13.15 15.65 12.42
CA SER A 1 13.13 15.78 10.94
C SER A 1 12.37 14.59 10.35
N ARG A 2 11.98 14.61 9.06
CA ARG A 2 11.19 13.53 8.40
C ARG A 2 9.83 13.20 9.06
N PHE A 3 9.27 14.16 9.79
CA PHE A 3 7.88 14.18 10.24
C PHE A 3 7.26 15.48 9.74
N ALA A 4 5.96 15.45 9.45
CA ALA A 4 5.23 16.60 8.92
C ALA A 4 3.86 16.72 9.58
N TYR A 5 3.35 17.93 9.63
CA TYR A 5 1.96 18.22 9.98
C TYR A 5 1.22 18.60 8.69
N LEU A 6 0.24 17.79 8.30
CA LEU A 6 -0.74 18.20 7.30
C LEU A 6 -1.77 19.12 7.96
N LYS A 7 -2.16 20.18 7.27
CA LYS A 7 -3.10 21.20 7.78
C LYS A 7 -4.07 21.63 6.69
N GLY A 8 -5.25 22.09 7.11
CA GLY A 8 -6.27 22.63 6.20
C GLY A 8 -6.67 21.64 5.12
N ASP A 9 -6.72 22.11 3.87
CA ASP A 9 -7.22 21.34 2.72
C ASP A 9 -6.46 20.04 2.46
N LEU A 10 -5.18 19.95 2.84
CA LEU A 10 -4.41 18.71 2.69
C LEU A 10 -4.89 17.58 3.62
N VAL A 11 -5.49 17.93 4.77
CA VAL A 11 -6.12 16.92 5.66
C VAL A 11 -7.35 16.34 4.98
N PHE A 12 -8.18 17.19 4.37
CA PHE A 12 -9.34 16.73 3.61
C PHE A 12 -8.94 15.93 2.37
N LEU A 13 -7.89 16.35 1.65
CA LEU A 13 -7.37 15.60 0.51
C LEU A 13 -6.89 14.20 0.90
N GLN A 14 -6.17 14.06 2.03
CA GLN A 14 -5.77 12.76 2.55
C GLN A 14 -6.98 11.84 2.77
N PHE A 15 -8.00 12.31 3.48
CA PHE A 15 -9.17 11.47 3.75
C PHE A 15 -10.02 11.23 2.51
N ALA A 16 -10.07 12.17 1.56
CA ALA A 16 -10.71 11.98 0.26
C ALA A 16 -10.06 10.83 -0.52
N LEU A 17 -8.72 10.79 -0.57
CA LEU A 17 -7.96 9.70 -1.19
C LEU A 17 -8.25 8.34 -0.52
N VAL A 18 -8.25 8.30 0.81
CA VAL A 18 -8.53 7.06 1.56
C VAL A 18 -9.95 6.58 1.29
N GLN A 19 -10.94 7.46 1.36
CA GLN A 19 -12.35 7.10 1.13
C GLN A 19 -12.60 6.66 -0.31
N PHE A 20 -12.04 7.37 -1.29
CA PHE A 20 -12.08 6.99 -2.70
C PHE A 20 -11.54 5.56 -2.91
N ALA A 21 -10.33 5.30 -2.40
CA ALA A 21 -9.70 3.99 -2.52
C ALA A 21 -10.53 2.88 -1.85
N LEU A 22 -10.97 3.08 -0.60
CA LEU A 22 -11.75 2.07 0.12
C LEU A 22 -13.07 1.75 -0.57
N GLN A 23 -13.81 2.76 -1.05
CA GLN A 23 -15.08 2.54 -1.75
C GLN A 23 -14.89 1.81 -3.08
N LYS A 24 -13.87 2.23 -3.86
CA LYS A 24 -13.55 1.57 -5.14
C LYS A 24 -13.19 0.11 -4.93
N LEU A 25 -12.36 -0.19 -3.94
CA LEU A 25 -11.92 -1.56 -3.65
C LEU A 25 -13.05 -2.42 -3.06
N ALA A 26 -13.91 -1.85 -2.22
CA ALA A 26 -15.11 -2.54 -1.73
C ALA A 26 -16.03 -2.97 -2.89
N SER A 27 -16.21 -2.12 -3.90
CA SER A 27 -16.98 -2.48 -5.10
C SER A 27 -16.36 -3.60 -5.94
N LYS A 28 -15.07 -3.88 -5.75
CA LYS A 28 -14.32 -4.95 -6.43
C LYS A 28 -14.15 -6.21 -5.55
N GLY A 29 -14.91 -6.31 -4.46
CA GLY A 29 -14.95 -7.49 -3.59
C GLY A 29 -13.85 -7.55 -2.53
N PHE A 30 -13.12 -6.44 -2.30
CA PHE A 30 -12.18 -6.36 -1.18
C PHE A 30 -12.93 -5.98 0.11
N ARG A 31 -12.64 -6.69 1.19
CA ARG A 31 -13.20 -6.40 2.51
C ARG A 31 -12.41 -5.26 3.18
N PRO A 32 -13.01 -4.11 3.51
CA PRO A 32 -12.30 -3.03 4.20
C PRO A 32 -11.92 -3.42 5.63
N VAL A 33 -10.67 -3.14 6.03
CA VAL A 33 -10.17 -3.43 7.38
C VAL A 33 -9.32 -2.26 7.89
N VAL A 34 -9.50 -1.89 9.15
CA VAL A 34 -8.53 -1.06 9.88
C VAL A 34 -7.68 -2.02 10.70
N VAL A 35 -6.38 -2.11 10.38
CA VAL A 35 -5.49 -3.10 10.98
C VAL A 35 -4.71 -2.52 12.18
N PRO A 36 -4.29 -3.37 13.15
CA PRO A 36 -3.33 -2.96 14.16
C PRO A 36 -2.02 -2.52 13.52
N VAL A 37 -1.41 -1.47 14.08
CA VAL A 37 -0.08 -0.98 13.64
C VAL A 37 1.07 -1.60 14.45
N LEU A 38 0.76 -2.30 15.54
CA LEU A 38 1.71 -3.04 16.35
C LEU A 38 1.49 -4.53 16.18
N VAL A 39 2.55 -5.26 15.82
CA VAL A 39 2.50 -6.72 15.61
C VAL A 39 3.65 -7.40 16.34
N ARG A 40 3.48 -8.70 16.63
CA ARG A 40 4.53 -9.55 17.21
C ARG A 40 5.55 -9.97 16.14
N ASP A 41 6.69 -10.50 16.59
CA ASP A 41 7.79 -10.93 15.72
C ASP A 41 7.36 -11.99 14.69
N GLU A 42 6.42 -12.87 15.03
CA GLU A 42 5.93 -13.93 14.15
C GLU A 42 5.34 -13.37 12.85
N ALA A 43 4.63 -12.24 12.92
CA ALA A 43 4.09 -11.58 11.73
C ALA A 43 5.21 -10.99 10.86
N MET A 44 6.23 -10.40 11.49
CA MET A 44 7.39 -9.80 10.83
C MET A 44 8.26 -10.84 10.12
N TYR A 45 8.52 -11.98 10.77
CA TYR A 45 9.19 -13.12 10.14
C TYR A 45 8.32 -13.76 9.06
N GLY A 46 7.02 -13.88 9.32
CA GLY A 46 6.03 -14.44 8.40
C GLY A 46 5.99 -13.75 7.04
N THR A 47 6.10 -12.42 7.06
CA THR A 47 6.06 -11.59 5.85
C THR A 47 7.42 -11.33 5.22
N GLY A 48 8.52 -11.75 5.85
CA GLY A 48 9.88 -11.63 5.32
C GLY A 48 10.58 -10.30 5.66
N PHE A 49 9.94 -9.41 6.41
CA PHE A 49 10.59 -8.20 6.93
C PHE A 49 11.69 -8.56 7.93
N PHE A 50 11.50 -9.61 8.73
CA PHE A 50 12.58 -10.16 9.55
C PHE A 50 13.13 -11.44 8.91
N PRO A 51 14.48 -11.64 8.92
CA PRO A 51 15.50 -10.79 9.55
C PRO A 51 16.03 -9.65 8.65
N THR A 52 15.63 -9.58 7.36
CA THR A 52 16.29 -8.75 6.33
C THR A 52 16.20 -7.23 6.58
N ASP A 53 15.05 -6.76 7.03
CA ASP A 53 14.69 -5.34 7.13
C ASP A 53 14.53 -4.87 8.58
N MET A 54 15.10 -5.59 9.55
CA MET A 54 15.02 -5.24 10.98
C MET A 54 15.46 -3.79 11.27
N GLN A 55 16.50 -3.30 10.59
CA GLN A 55 16.99 -1.92 10.71
C GLN A 55 15.98 -0.86 10.26
N GLN A 56 14.97 -1.22 9.47
CA GLN A 56 13.92 -0.30 8.99
C GLN A 56 12.74 -0.20 9.96
N VAL A 57 12.66 -1.05 10.98
CA VAL A 57 11.49 -1.22 11.84
C VAL A 57 11.69 -0.54 13.20
N TYR A 58 10.67 0.16 13.67
CA TYR A 58 10.62 0.63 15.06
C TYR A 58 10.08 -0.48 15.96
N ARG A 59 10.82 -0.80 17.04
CA ARG A 59 10.46 -1.83 18.01
C ARG A 59 10.09 -1.20 19.36
N VAL A 60 9.03 -1.71 19.96
CA VAL A 60 8.63 -1.43 21.35
C VAL A 60 9.19 -2.58 22.20
N GLU A 61 10.41 -2.42 22.68
CA GLU A 61 11.18 -3.52 23.30
C GLU A 61 10.51 -4.11 24.54
N ALA A 62 9.91 -3.27 25.38
CA ALA A 62 9.26 -3.70 26.61
C ALA A 62 8.10 -4.69 26.38
N ASP A 63 7.43 -4.59 25.22
CA ASP A 63 6.24 -5.37 24.90
C ASP A 63 6.53 -6.48 23.85
N GLY A 64 7.72 -6.50 23.27
CA GLY A 64 8.04 -7.40 22.16
C GLY A 64 7.18 -7.15 20.91
N LEU A 65 6.82 -5.88 20.67
CA LEU A 65 5.98 -5.46 19.55
C LEU A 65 6.77 -4.60 18.55
N ASN A 66 6.31 -4.59 17.31
CA ASN A 66 6.95 -3.87 16.21
C ASN A 66 5.91 -2.99 15.50
N LEU A 67 6.27 -1.74 15.24
CA LEU A 67 5.46 -0.87 14.39
C LEU A 67 5.62 -1.28 12.93
N VAL A 68 4.51 -1.51 12.24
CA VAL A 68 4.50 -1.98 10.85
C VAL A 68 4.83 -0.86 9.86
N GLY A 69 5.62 -1.17 8.84
CA GLY A 69 5.93 -0.27 7.72
C GLY A 69 4.94 -0.34 6.55
N THR A 70 3.89 -1.15 6.70
CA THR A 70 2.82 -1.42 5.73
C THR A 70 1.68 -2.19 6.41
N SER A 71 0.42 -1.97 5.99
CA SER A 71 -0.72 -2.79 6.43
C SER A 71 -0.57 -4.27 6.05
N GLU A 72 0.26 -4.58 5.04
CA GLU A 72 0.54 -5.95 4.58
C GLU A 72 0.90 -6.90 5.72
N VAL A 73 1.73 -6.47 6.68
CA VAL A 73 2.18 -7.36 7.77
C VAL A 73 1.01 -7.82 8.61
N SER A 74 0.13 -6.89 8.98
CA SER A 74 -1.06 -7.18 9.78
C SER A 74 -2.11 -7.96 8.99
N LEU A 75 -2.28 -7.66 7.70
CA LEU A 75 -3.22 -8.37 6.81
C LEU A 75 -2.78 -9.81 6.55
N ALA A 76 -1.49 -10.05 6.30
CA ALA A 76 -0.95 -11.39 6.10
C ALA A 76 -1.13 -12.26 7.35
N ALA A 77 -0.87 -11.68 8.53
CA ALA A 77 -0.99 -12.37 9.80
C ALA A 77 -2.44 -12.61 10.25
N LEU A 78 -3.43 -12.01 9.58
CA LEU A 78 -4.85 -12.13 9.95
C LEU A 78 -5.33 -13.59 9.98
N HIS A 79 -4.81 -14.41 9.07
CA HIS A 79 -5.13 -15.84 8.94
C HIS A 79 -3.97 -16.76 9.36
N MET A 80 -3.08 -16.28 10.23
CA MET A 80 -1.95 -17.08 10.74
C MET A 80 -2.48 -18.37 11.40
N ASP A 81 -1.83 -19.50 11.10
CA ASP A 81 -2.20 -20.85 11.54
C ASP A 81 -3.60 -21.35 11.08
N GLU A 82 -4.27 -20.64 10.17
CA GLU A 82 -5.61 -20.97 9.69
C GLU A 82 -5.62 -21.93 8.48
N ILE A 83 -6.70 -22.70 8.36
CA ILE A 83 -7.05 -23.45 7.13
C ILE A 83 -8.35 -22.84 6.58
N LEU A 84 -8.23 -22.05 5.53
CA LEU A 84 -9.34 -21.41 4.82
C LEU A 84 -10.17 -22.46 4.06
N ASP A 85 -11.46 -22.17 3.87
CA ASP A 85 -12.30 -22.93 2.94
C ASP A 85 -11.96 -22.50 1.50
N GLU A 86 -11.64 -23.47 0.62
CA GLU A 86 -11.31 -23.21 -0.78
C GLU A 86 -12.43 -22.47 -1.53
N SER A 87 -13.69 -22.66 -1.13
CA SER A 87 -14.83 -21.97 -1.73
C SER A 87 -14.87 -20.47 -1.42
N GLU A 88 -14.11 -20.00 -0.43
CA GLU A 88 -13.97 -18.57 -0.11
C GLU A 88 -12.83 -17.89 -0.89
N LEU A 89 -11.97 -18.64 -1.58
CA LEU A 89 -10.85 -18.07 -2.32
C LEU A 89 -11.31 -17.40 -3.64
N PRO A 90 -10.73 -16.25 -4.02
CA PRO A 90 -9.73 -15.49 -3.26
C PRO A 90 -10.35 -14.67 -2.12
N VAL A 91 -9.70 -14.70 -0.96
CA VAL A 91 -10.04 -13.84 0.18
C VAL A 91 -9.26 -12.54 0.04
N ARG A 92 -9.99 -11.44 -0.18
CA ARG A 92 -9.42 -10.12 -0.49
C ARG A 92 -9.70 -9.10 0.60
N TYR A 93 -8.67 -8.35 1.00
CA TYR A 93 -8.73 -7.28 1.99
C TYR A 93 -8.17 -5.97 1.46
N VAL A 94 -8.81 -4.86 1.81
CA VAL A 94 -8.24 -3.52 1.65
C VAL A 94 -8.03 -2.89 3.02
N GLY A 95 -6.77 -2.71 3.41
CA GLY A 95 -6.37 -2.25 4.73
C GLY A 95 -5.89 -0.81 4.74
N TYR A 96 -6.43 0.02 5.64
CA TYR A 96 -5.86 1.34 5.94
C TYR A 96 -5.06 1.28 7.25
N SER A 97 -3.85 1.85 7.24
CA SER A 97 -3.09 2.09 8.47
C SER A 97 -2.05 3.20 8.31
N THR A 98 -1.67 3.77 9.45
CA THR A 98 -0.43 4.54 9.59
C THR A 98 0.76 3.58 9.61
N CYS A 99 1.73 3.84 8.75
CA CYS A 99 2.93 3.05 8.52
C CYS A 99 4.16 3.78 9.07
N PHE A 100 5.10 3.01 9.62
CA PHE A 100 6.29 3.53 10.28
C PHE A 100 7.57 2.91 9.68
N ARG A 101 8.53 3.75 9.29
CA ARG A 101 9.83 3.32 8.75
C ARG A 101 10.97 4.17 9.31
N ARG A 102 12.07 3.52 9.71
CA ARG A 102 13.26 4.23 10.21
C ARG A 102 14.03 4.96 9.12
N GLU A 103 13.80 4.61 7.85
CA GLU A 103 14.53 5.18 6.70
C GLU A 103 16.06 5.11 6.91
N ALA A 104 16.52 4.03 7.53
CA ALA A 104 17.93 3.80 7.82
C ALA A 104 18.69 3.64 6.49
N GLY A 105 19.82 4.34 6.36
CA GLY A 105 20.61 4.36 5.11
C GLY A 105 20.15 5.41 4.08
N ALA A 106 19.09 6.19 4.34
CA ALA A 106 18.61 7.25 3.44
C ALA A 106 19.27 8.62 3.68
N ALA A 107 20.52 8.66 4.15
CA ALA A 107 21.24 9.92 4.40
C ALA A 107 21.36 10.73 3.10
N GLY A 108 20.94 12.02 3.15
CA GLY A 108 21.04 12.94 2.01
C GLY A 108 19.97 12.78 0.91
N LYS A 109 19.17 11.70 0.90
CA LYS A 109 18.13 11.45 -0.12
C LYS A 109 16.75 11.93 0.33
N ASP A 110 16.02 12.66 -0.52
CA ASP A 110 14.64 13.14 -0.27
C ASP A 110 14.47 13.72 1.15
N THR A 111 15.33 14.68 1.53
CA THR A 111 15.43 15.15 2.92
C THR A 111 14.37 16.19 3.30
N ARG A 112 13.64 16.74 2.31
CA ARG A 112 12.58 17.76 2.49
C ARG A 112 11.25 17.27 1.91
N GLY A 113 10.15 17.78 2.46
CA GLY A 113 8.79 17.41 2.06
C GLY A 113 8.28 16.13 2.72
N ILE A 114 7.25 15.54 2.12
CA ILE A 114 6.54 14.36 2.63
C ILE A 114 6.77 13.09 1.80
N PHE A 115 7.74 13.11 0.87
CA PHE A 115 8.00 11.98 -0.02
C PHE A 115 8.63 10.78 0.71
N ARG A 116 9.57 11.06 1.63
CA ARG A 116 10.28 10.07 2.44
C ARG A 116 10.30 10.48 3.91
N VAL A 117 9.39 9.91 4.68
CA VAL A 117 9.09 10.28 6.08
C VAL A 117 9.04 9.05 6.97
N HIS A 118 9.19 9.26 8.28
CA HIS A 118 9.16 8.17 9.26
C HIS A 118 7.75 7.63 9.51
N GLN A 119 6.74 8.45 9.27
CA GLN A 119 5.33 8.14 9.45
C GLN A 119 4.56 8.60 8.22
N PHE A 120 3.77 7.71 7.62
CA PHE A 120 2.91 7.99 6.48
C PHE A 120 1.70 7.08 6.49
N ASP A 121 0.62 7.45 5.82
CA ASP A 121 -0.57 6.61 5.72
C ASP A 121 -0.64 5.88 4.38
N LYS A 122 -1.19 4.67 4.41
CA LYS A 122 -1.31 3.81 3.22
C LYS A 122 -2.64 3.06 3.19
N VAL A 123 -3.19 2.92 1.99
CA VAL A 123 -4.26 1.96 1.67
C VAL A 123 -3.65 0.80 0.88
N GLU A 124 -3.81 -0.41 1.39
CA GLU A 124 -3.14 -1.63 0.90
C GLU A 124 -4.16 -2.69 0.49
N MET A 125 -4.00 -3.29 -0.68
CA MET A 125 -4.64 -4.55 -1.04
C MET A 125 -3.84 -5.73 -0.49
N PHE A 126 -4.53 -6.75 -0.03
CA PHE A 126 -3.96 -8.07 0.26
C PHE A 126 -4.91 -9.16 -0.23
N SER A 127 -4.38 -10.21 -0.83
CA SER A 127 -5.16 -11.35 -1.34
C SER A 127 -4.53 -12.68 -0.93
N PHE A 128 -5.36 -13.59 -0.43
CA PHE A 128 -5.05 -15.01 -0.30
C PHE A 128 -5.78 -15.75 -1.43
N CYS A 129 -5.06 -16.44 -2.30
CA CYS A 129 -5.65 -17.10 -3.46
C CYS A 129 -5.12 -18.52 -3.67
N ALA A 130 -5.82 -19.29 -4.50
CA ALA A 130 -5.34 -20.59 -4.94
C ALA A 130 -4.04 -20.43 -5.79
N PRO A 131 -3.07 -21.35 -5.68
CA PRO A 131 -1.80 -21.25 -6.40
C PRO A 131 -1.94 -21.08 -7.92
N ASP A 132 -2.90 -21.77 -8.55
CA ASP A 132 -3.16 -21.72 -9.99
C ASP A 132 -3.77 -20.38 -10.45
N LYS A 133 -4.32 -19.58 -9.53
CA LYS A 133 -4.89 -18.25 -9.80
C LYS A 133 -3.95 -17.10 -9.49
N SER A 134 -2.80 -17.38 -8.90
CA SER A 134 -1.88 -16.36 -8.38
C SER A 134 -1.37 -15.39 -9.44
N ALA A 135 -1.07 -15.85 -10.66
CA ALA A 135 -0.65 -14.95 -11.74
C ALA A 135 -1.78 -14.00 -12.19
N SER A 136 -2.99 -14.53 -12.38
CA SER A 136 -4.16 -13.71 -12.76
C SER A 136 -4.59 -12.74 -11.65
N GLU A 137 -4.43 -13.14 -10.38
CA GLU A 137 -4.71 -12.26 -9.24
C GLU A 137 -3.68 -11.11 -9.19
N HIS A 138 -2.42 -11.37 -9.54
CA HIS A 138 -1.39 -10.33 -9.62
C HIS A 138 -1.70 -9.30 -10.70
N ASP A 139 -2.08 -9.77 -11.90
CA ASP A 139 -2.47 -8.89 -13.00
C ASP A 139 -3.73 -8.09 -12.66
N PHE A 140 -4.70 -8.70 -11.97
CA PHE A 140 -5.91 -8.02 -11.49
C PHE A 140 -5.59 -6.91 -10.48
N MET A 141 -4.77 -7.20 -9.47
CA MET A 141 -4.38 -6.20 -8.47
C MET A 141 -3.56 -5.06 -9.10
N ARG A 142 -2.60 -5.37 -9.97
CA ARG A 142 -1.84 -4.35 -10.73
C ARG A 142 -2.77 -3.46 -11.56
N ALA A 143 -3.77 -4.04 -12.24
CA ALA A 143 -4.73 -3.28 -13.03
C ALA A 143 -5.55 -2.31 -12.16
N ILE A 144 -5.84 -2.66 -10.90
CA ILE A 144 -6.51 -1.74 -9.96
C ILE A 144 -5.60 -0.57 -9.59
N GLU A 145 -4.31 -0.79 -9.36
CA GLU A 145 -3.35 0.30 -9.10
C GLU A 145 -3.27 1.26 -10.31
N GLU A 146 -3.25 0.72 -11.53
CA GLU A 146 -3.30 1.51 -12.77
C GLU A 146 -4.61 2.31 -12.87
N GLU A 147 -5.75 1.68 -12.59
CA GLU A 147 -7.07 2.33 -12.61
C GLU A 147 -7.16 3.48 -11.60
N ILE A 148 -6.55 3.36 -10.42
CA ILE A 148 -6.47 4.44 -9.42
C ILE A 148 -5.70 5.64 -10.00
N LEU A 149 -4.55 5.41 -10.65
CA LEU A 149 -3.75 6.50 -11.23
C LEU A 149 -4.45 7.13 -12.45
N GLN A 150 -5.15 6.33 -13.25
CA GLN A 150 -5.95 6.80 -14.38
C GLN A 150 -7.15 7.66 -13.93
N ASP A 151 -7.88 7.23 -12.90
CA ASP A 151 -8.99 8.00 -12.32
C ASP A 151 -8.53 9.34 -11.74
N LEU A 152 -7.32 9.36 -11.17
CA LEU A 152 -6.66 10.57 -10.68
C LEU A 152 -6.00 11.38 -11.80
N ASP A 153 -6.10 10.97 -13.06
CA ASP A 153 -5.47 11.58 -14.23
C ASP A 153 -3.97 11.91 -14.00
N LEU A 154 -3.25 10.96 -13.40
CA LEU A 154 -1.81 11.10 -13.13
C LEU A 154 -1.00 10.36 -14.20
N PRO A 155 -0.08 11.04 -14.92
CA PRO A 155 0.81 10.37 -15.85
C PRO A 155 1.78 9.42 -15.12
N TYR A 156 1.80 8.15 -15.51
CA TYR A 156 2.58 7.12 -14.86
C TYR A 156 3.25 6.16 -15.85
N ARG A 157 4.21 5.38 -15.35
CA ARG A 157 4.76 4.20 -16.04
C ARG A 157 4.74 3.00 -15.10
N ALA A 158 4.60 1.81 -15.69
CA ALA A 158 4.77 0.54 -14.98
C ALA A 158 6.19 0.00 -15.17
N VAL A 159 6.82 -0.42 -14.09
CA VAL A 159 8.17 -0.99 -14.07
C VAL A 159 8.10 -2.42 -13.56
N ASN A 160 8.55 -3.39 -14.36
CA ASN A 160 8.78 -4.76 -13.90
C ASN A 160 10.12 -4.81 -13.16
N VAL A 161 10.09 -5.10 -11.87
CA VAL A 161 11.24 -4.92 -10.99
C VAL A 161 12.25 -6.06 -11.16
N ALA A 162 13.53 -5.71 -11.27
CA ALA A 162 14.61 -6.68 -11.43
C ALA A 162 14.82 -7.51 -10.15
N ALA A 163 15.33 -8.73 -10.30
CA ALA A 163 15.47 -9.69 -9.20
C ALA A 163 16.24 -9.13 -7.97
N GLY A 164 17.25 -8.30 -8.19
CA GLY A 164 18.05 -7.69 -7.11
C GLY A 164 17.30 -6.66 -6.26
N ASP A 165 16.11 -6.23 -6.67
CA ASP A 165 15.31 -5.17 -6.03
C ASP A 165 13.89 -5.63 -5.67
N LEU A 166 13.59 -6.93 -5.74
CA LEU A 166 12.25 -7.47 -5.45
C LEU A 166 11.86 -7.35 -3.96
N GLY A 167 12.82 -7.52 -3.06
CA GLY A 167 12.55 -7.78 -1.65
C GLY A 167 12.46 -9.28 -1.35
N ALA A 168 12.51 -9.66 -0.08
CA ALA A 168 12.70 -11.06 0.30
C ALA A 168 11.51 -11.99 0.00
N SER A 169 10.29 -11.47 0.02
CA SER A 169 9.05 -12.25 -0.12
C SER A 169 8.52 -12.33 -1.56
N ALA A 170 8.84 -11.35 -2.42
CA ALA A 170 8.26 -11.23 -3.75
C ALA A 170 8.95 -12.15 -4.76
N ALA A 171 8.17 -12.97 -5.48
CA ALA A 171 8.62 -13.72 -6.65
C ALA A 171 8.54 -12.88 -7.94
N LYS A 172 7.61 -11.92 -7.97
CA LYS A 172 7.45 -10.94 -9.06
C LYS A 172 6.84 -9.66 -8.49
N LYS A 173 7.31 -8.50 -8.96
CA LYS A 173 6.84 -7.20 -8.49
C LYS A 173 6.75 -6.19 -9.64
N TYR A 174 5.69 -5.40 -9.61
CA TYR A 174 5.53 -4.23 -10.48
C TYR A 174 5.44 -2.99 -9.62
N ASP A 175 6.20 -1.95 -9.99
CA ASP A 175 6.07 -0.63 -9.39
C ASP A 175 5.39 0.30 -10.39
N LEU A 176 4.42 1.09 -9.94
CA LEU A 176 3.92 2.21 -10.74
C LEU A 176 4.57 3.49 -10.23
N GLU A 177 5.16 4.21 -11.16
CA GLU A 177 5.86 5.45 -10.90
C GLU A 177 5.13 6.60 -11.59
N VAL A 178 4.84 7.66 -10.86
CA VAL A 178 4.16 8.87 -11.37
C VAL A 178 5.19 9.94 -11.73
N TRP A 179 4.92 10.69 -12.79
CA TRP A 179 5.74 11.82 -13.20
C TRP A 179 5.72 12.95 -12.16
N LEU A 180 6.92 13.28 -11.70
CA LEU A 180 7.39 14.41 -10.90
C LEU A 180 7.72 15.71 -11.66
N PRO A 181 6.82 16.64 -12.03
CA PRO A 181 7.20 17.84 -12.80
C PRO A 181 8.40 18.61 -12.26
N THR A 182 8.46 18.85 -10.94
CA THR A 182 9.57 19.63 -10.34
C THR A 182 10.89 18.86 -10.30
N GLN A 183 10.82 17.54 -10.48
CA GLN A 183 11.97 16.63 -10.42
C GLN A 183 12.37 16.09 -11.79
N GLU A 184 11.56 16.36 -12.82
CA GLU A 184 11.73 15.88 -14.20
C GLU A 184 11.97 14.35 -14.28
N GLN A 185 11.31 13.57 -13.42
CA GLN A 185 11.48 12.13 -13.37
C GLN A 185 10.24 11.42 -12.84
N TYR A 186 10.13 10.13 -13.17
CA TYR A 186 9.13 9.24 -12.58
C TYR A 186 9.57 8.79 -11.18
N ARG A 187 8.63 8.79 -10.22
CA ARG A 187 8.86 8.38 -8.84
C ARG A 187 7.81 7.35 -8.41
N GLU A 188 8.26 6.27 -7.78
CA GLU A 188 7.40 5.20 -7.26
C GLU A 188 6.29 5.73 -6.33
N VAL A 189 5.05 5.34 -6.60
CA VAL A 189 3.88 5.65 -5.76
C VAL A 189 3.14 4.40 -5.30
N THR A 190 3.23 3.31 -6.05
CA THR A 190 2.61 2.02 -5.73
C THR A 190 3.56 0.88 -6.07
N SER A 191 3.28 -0.29 -5.50
CA SER A 191 4.04 -1.51 -5.71
C SER A 191 3.12 -2.70 -5.47
N CYS A 192 3.09 -3.65 -6.41
CA CYS A 192 2.29 -4.86 -6.34
C CYS A 192 3.14 -6.12 -6.52
N SER A 193 3.07 -7.00 -5.52
CA SER A 193 3.89 -8.20 -5.43
C SER A 193 3.05 -9.47 -5.42
N ASN A 194 3.56 -10.48 -6.12
CA ASN A 194 3.15 -11.86 -5.94
C ASN A 194 4.23 -12.57 -5.09
N CYS A 195 3.84 -13.03 -3.91
CA CYS A 195 4.75 -13.68 -2.95
C CYS A 195 4.69 -15.21 -3.00
N THR A 196 3.93 -15.76 -3.95
CA THR A 196 3.62 -17.19 -4.04
C THR A 196 3.28 -17.77 -2.67
N ASP A 197 3.85 -18.92 -2.29
CA ASP A 197 3.63 -19.54 -0.98
C ASP A 197 4.61 -19.04 0.10
N TYR A 198 5.47 -18.06 -0.17
CA TYR A 198 6.55 -17.65 0.73
C TYR A 198 6.03 -17.26 2.11
N GLN A 199 5.01 -16.39 2.14
CA GLN A 199 4.43 -15.88 3.37
C GLN A 199 3.47 -16.92 3.97
N ALA A 200 2.63 -17.55 3.15
CA ALA A 200 1.72 -18.60 3.58
C ALA A 200 2.45 -19.75 4.29
N ARG A 201 3.62 -20.16 3.80
CA ARG A 201 4.46 -21.20 4.41
C ARG A 201 4.96 -20.81 5.81
N ARG A 202 5.34 -19.55 6.00
CA ARG A 202 5.87 -19.05 7.28
C ARG A 202 4.77 -18.77 8.30
N LEU A 203 3.64 -18.27 7.82
CA LEU A 203 2.43 -17.99 8.61
C LEU A 203 1.50 -19.20 8.75
N LYS A 204 1.83 -20.32 8.08
CA LYS A 204 1.07 -21.58 8.04
C LYS A 204 -0.37 -21.44 7.55
N VAL A 205 -0.62 -20.46 6.68
CA VAL A 205 -1.92 -20.23 6.04
C VAL A 205 -2.13 -21.27 4.95
N ARG A 206 -3.18 -22.06 5.08
CA ARG A 206 -3.54 -23.12 4.14
C ARG A 206 -4.98 -22.95 3.69
N ALA A 207 -5.36 -23.64 2.62
CA ALA A 207 -6.74 -23.84 2.25
C ALA A 207 -7.04 -25.33 2.10
N ARG A 208 -8.32 -25.69 2.18
CA ARG A 208 -8.80 -27.04 1.91
C ARG A 208 -10.12 -26.98 1.13
N GLY A 209 -10.22 -27.82 0.10
CA GLY A 209 -11.48 -28.14 -0.55
C GLY A 209 -11.48 -29.55 -1.13
N GLY A 210 -12.68 -30.05 -1.46
CA GLY A 210 -12.90 -31.40 -1.99
C GLY A 210 -12.38 -32.53 -1.09
N THR A 211 -11.93 -33.63 -1.71
CA THR A 211 -11.40 -34.82 -1.03
C THR A 211 -9.87 -34.77 -0.78
N GLY A 212 -9.23 -33.64 -1.06
CA GLY A 212 -7.79 -33.44 -0.90
C GLY A 212 -7.37 -33.01 0.52
N GLY A 213 -6.08 -33.15 0.83
CA GLY A 213 -5.48 -32.56 2.02
C GLY A 213 -5.31 -31.04 1.90
N PRO A 214 -5.04 -30.31 3.00
CA PRO A 214 -4.74 -28.89 2.94
C PRO A 214 -3.53 -28.58 2.06
N TYR A 215 -3.59 -27.47 1.33
CA TYR A 215 -2.48 -26.92 0.55
C TYR A 215 -2.15 -25.49 0.98
N LEU A 216 -0.93 -25.02 0.71
CA LEU A 216 -0.55 -23.63 0.98
C LEU A 216 -1.20 -22.70 -0.05
N VAL A 217 -1.86 -21.65 0.43
CA VAL A 217 -2.35 -20.58 -0.46
C VAL A 217 -1.18 -19.76 -1.01
N HIS A 218 -1.42 -19.01 -2.06
CA HIS A 218 -0.53 -17.93 -2.46
C HIS A 218 -0.98 -16.59 -1.86
N THR A 219 -0.03 -15.71 -1.58
CA THR A 219 -0.32 -14.35 -1.08
C THR A 219 0.15 -13.28 -2.05
N LEU A 220 -0.65 -12.22 -2.15
CA LEU A 220 -0.35 -11.05 -2.95
C LEU A 220 -0.65 -9.78 -2.16
N ASN A 221 0.11 -8.73 -2.44
CA ASN A 221 -0.10 -7.41 -1.87
C ASN A 221 0.08 -6.32 -2.93
N GLY A 222 -0.56 -5.18 -2.73
CA GLY A 222 -0.50 -4.05 -3.65
C GLY A 222 -0.82 -2.73 -2.94
N THR A 223 -0.05 -1.69 -3.21
CA THR A 223 -0.29 -0.37 -2.64
C THR A 223 -1.35 0.35 -3.48
N VAL A 224 -2.53 0.57 -2.94
CA VAL A 224 -3.58 1.33 -3.64
C VAL A 224 -3.23 2.82 -3.64
N VAL A 225 -2.91 3.35 -2.45
CA VAL A 225 -2.56 4.76 -2.25
C VAL A 225 -1.52 4.87 -1.14
N ALA A 226 -0.30 5.29 -1.48
CA ALA A 226 0.67 5.82 -0.53
C ALA A 226 0.40 7.32 -0.33
N VAL A 227 -0.42 7.68 0.66
CA VAL A 227 -1.11 8.97 0.76
C VAL A 227 -0.18 10.17 0.56
N GLY A 228 0.94 10.21 1.27
CA GLY A 228 1.89 11.33 1.17
C GLY A 228 2.48 11.51 -0.23
N ARG A 229 2.81 10.41 -0.92
CA ARG A 229 3.35 10.45 -2.28
C ARG A 229 2.27 10.82 -3.30
N THR A 230 1.05 10.32 -3.12
CA THR A 230 -0.10 10.68 -3.98
C THR A 230 -0.50 12.14 -3.82
N ILE A 231 -0.43 12.70 -2.60
CA ILE A 231 -0.62 14.15 -2.38
C ILE A 231 0.42 14.95 -3.15
N ILE A 232 1.70 14.56 -3.10
CA ILE A 232 2.76 15.24 -3.88
C ILE A 232 2.45 15.17 -5.38
N ALA A 233 2.09 13.98 -5.88
CA ALA A 233 1.75 13.79 -7.29
C ALA A 233 0.59 14.69 -7.74
N ILE A 234 -0.48 14.79 -6.93
CA ILE A 234 -1.61 15.69 -7.20
C ILE A 234 -1.14 17.14 -7.16
N MET A 235 -0.43 17.56 -6.10
CA MET A 235 0.04 18.94 -5.98
C MET A 235 0.91 19.37 -7.15
N GLU A 236 1.81 18.52 -7.65
CA GLU A 236 2.69 18.90 -8.74
C GLU A 236 2.00 18.89 -10.11
N ASN A 237 1.10 17.93 -10.36
CA ASN A 237 0.43 17.79 -11.66
C ASN A 237 -0.84 18.65 -11.80
N TYR A 238 -1.47 19.05 -10.70
CA TYR A 238 -2.68 19.87 -10.69
C TYR A 238 -2.47 21.31 -10.22
N GLN A 239 -1.21 21.77 -10.14
CA GLN A 239 -0.93 23.16 -9.77
C GLN A 239 -1.45 24.14 -10.83
N THR A 240 -2.03 25.24 -10.37
CA THR A 240 -2.49 26.34 -11.21
C THR A 240 -1.46 27.47 -11.24
N ALA A 241 -1.56 28.38 -12.23
CA ALA A 241 -0.64 29.50 -12.37
C ALA A 241 -0.62 30.46 -11.16
N ASP A 242 -1.70 30.51 -10.39
CA ASP A 242 -1.84 31.27 -9.13
C ASP A 242 -1.37 30.49 -7.89
N GLY A 243 -0.81 29.28 -8.06
CA GLY A 243 -0.17 28.51 -6.99
C GLY A 243 -1.13 27.69 -6.12
N PHE A 244 -2.39 27.53 -6.53
CA PHE A 244 -3.35 26.62 -5.91
C PHE A 244 -3.33 25.26 -6.60
N ILE A 245 -4.10 24.31 -6.07
CA ILE A 245 -4.19 22.95 -6.62
C ILE A 245 -5.63 22.69 -7.03
N GLU A 246 -5.87 22.34 -8.29
CA GLU A 246 -7.18 21.85 -8.71
C GLU A 246 -7.40 20.43 -8.16
N ALA A 247 -8.54 20.18 -7.52
CA ALA A 247 -8.86 18.85 -7.03
C ALA A 247 -9.21 17.92 -8.21
N PRO A 248 -8.59 16.72 -8.30
CA PRO A 248 -8.97 15.70 -9.27
C PRO A 248 -10.48 15.45 -9.24
N ALA A 249 -11.11 15.35 -10.41
CA ALA A 249 -12.57 15.27 -10.52
C ALA A 249 -13.16 14.12 -9.68
N VAL A 250 -12.47 12.97 -9.66
CA VAL A 250 -12.87 11.77 -8.92
C VAL A 250 -12.86 11.97 -7.39
N LEU A 251 -12.07 12.93 -6.88
CA LEU A 251 -11.95 13.20 -5.44
C LEU A 251 -12.96 14.22 -4.93
N ARG A 252 -13.56 15.03 -5.82
CA ARG A 252 -14.50 16.11 -5.45
C ARG A 252 -15.69 15.63 -4.60
N PRO A 253 -16.32 14.46 -4.86
CA PRO A 253 -17.41 13.94 -4.02
C PRO A 253 -17.01 13.66 -2.56
N PHE A 254 -15.71 13.52 -2.28
CA PHE A 254 -15.18 13.22 -0.95
C PHE A 254 -14.58 14.43 -0.24
N LEU A 255 -14.50 15.58 -0.91
CA LEU A 255 -14.01 16.83 -0.35
C LEU A 255 -15.16 17.66 0.25
N PRO A 256 -14.87 18.58 1.18
CA PRO A 256 -15.86 19.56 1.63
C PRO A 256 -16.42 20.37 0.46
N ALA A 257 -17.67 20.81 0.57
CA ALA A 257 -18.30 21.67 -0.45
C ALA A 257 -17.46 22.93 -0.70
N GLY A 258 -17.28 23.30 -1.98
CA GLY A 258 -16.48 24.47 -2.37
C GLY A 258 -14.97 24.24 -2.37
N LYS A 259 -14.50 23.00 -2.25
CA LYS A 259 -13.06 22.62 -2.29
C LYS A 259 -12.64 22.02 -3.62
N GLU A 260 -13.16 22.54 -4.73
CA GLU A 260 -12.69 22.21 -6.07
C GLU A 260 -11.28 22.76 -6.34
N ILE A 261 -10.88 23.83 -5.63
CA ILE A 261 -9.53 24.40 -5.64
C ILE A 261 -9.00 24.43 -4.21
N LEU A 262 -7.89 23.73 -3.95
CA LEU A 262 -7.26 23.60 -2.64
C LEU A 262 -6.26 24.74 -2.39
N GLY A 263 -6.22 25.24 -1.15
CA GLY A 263 -5.31 26.31 -0.73
C GLY A 263 -5.89 27.72 -0.87
N ARG A 264 -7.07 27.88 -1.48
CA ARG A 264 -7.79 29.17 -1.49
C ARG A 264 -8.35 29.47 -0.09
N PRO A 265 -8.19 30.71 0.41
CA PRO A 265 -8.91 31.17 1.59
C PRO A 265 -10.41 30.98 1.40
N ALA A 266 -11.11 30.62 2.48
CA ALA A 266 -12.57 30.55 2.50
C ALA A 266 -13.20 31.94 2.38
#